data_AF-A0A967CKK1-F1
#
_entry.id   AF-A0A967CKK1-F1
#
_cell.length_a   1.000
_cell.length_b   1.000
_cell.length_c   1.000
_cell.angle_alpha   90.00
_cell.angle_beta   90.00
_cell.angle_gamma   90.00
#
_symmetry.space_group_name_H-M   'P 1'
#
loop_
_entity.id
_entity.type
_entity.pdbx_description
1 polymer ?
#
loop_
_entity_poly.entity_id
_entity_poly.type
_entity_poly.pdbx_seq_one_letter_code
_entity_poly.pdbx_strand_id
1 'polypeptide(L)'
;MKRRRYDMINYVTGYEYSGRNYDALCALGYDEGDAFVTFKQAIKLDGISGKQLKGIKKAATLVRFSKTEKEIDPETGKERPKPIYFSVFDVKDVLARRAA
;
A
#
# COMPACT_ATOMS: atom_id res chain seq x y z
N MET A 1 18.97 19.87 6.93
CA MET A 1 18.35 19.38 5.67
C MET A 1 18.31 17.86 5.75
N LYS A 2 17.15 17.23 6.02
CA LYS A 2 17.07 15.76 6.09
C LYS A 2 17.21 15.21 4.68
N ARG A 3 18.26 14.43 4.41
CA ARG A 3 18.41 13.64 3.18
C ARG A 3 17.13 12.81 3.02
N ARG A 4 16.33 13.09 1.99
CA ARG A 4 15.26 12.17 1.56
C ARG A 4 15.98 10.92 1.07
N ARG A 5 15.95 9.84 1.85
CA ARG A 5 16.17 8.51 1.29
C ARG A 5 15.00 8.26 0.33
N TYR A 6 15.31 7.78 -0.86
CA TYR A 6 14.32 7.40 -1.86
C TYR A 6 13.89 5.97 -1.56
N ASP A 7 13.20 5.78 -0.44
CA ASP A 7 12.72 4.45 -0.07
C ASP A 7 11.35 4.20 -0.71
N MET A 8 10.98 2.93 -0.81
CA MET A 8 9.65 2.51 -1.25
C MET A 8 8.63 2.73 -0.12
N ILE A 9 7.75 3.73 -0.24
CA ILE A 9 6.96 4.21 0.89
C ILE A 9 5.45 4.19 0.68
N ASN A 10 4.71 4.18 1.79
CA ASN A 10 3.35 4.72 1.79
C ASN A 10 3.42 6.25 1.72
N TYR A 11 2.90 6.84 0.64
CA TYR A 11 3.01 8.28 0.37
C TYR A 11 2.38 9.15 1.48
N VAL A 12 1.30 8.69 2.11
CA VAL A 12 0.58 9.48 3.12
C VAL A 12 1.24 9.38 4.49
N THR A 13 1.71 8.20 4.89
CA THR A 13 2.30 8.03 6.24
C THR A 13 3.81 8.22 6.27
N GLY A 14 4.48 8.17 5.11
CA GLY A 14 5.94 8.20 5.00
C GLY A 14 6.62 6.93 5.51
N TYR A 15 5.86 5.86 5.76
CA TYR A 15 6.43 4.60 6.25
C TYR A 15 6.93 3.75 5.09
N GLU A 16 8.14 3.22 5.26
CA GLU A 16 8.79 2.32 4.32
C GLU A 16 8.10 0.95 4.34
N TYR A 17 7.92 0.37 3.15
CA TYR A 17 7.56 -1.02 3.02
C TYR A 17 8.78 -1.90 3.32
N SER A 18 8.56 -3.03 4.00
CA SER A 18 9.60 -3.97 4.36
C SER A 18 9.11 -5.42 4.30
N GLY A 19 10.06 -6.36 4.33
CA GLY A 19 9.80 -7.80 4.28
C GLY A 19 8.91 -8.20 3.11
N ARG A 20 7.93 -9.07 3.36
CA ARG A 20 7.05 -9.64 2.33
C ARG A 20 6.36 -8.59 1.45
N ASN A 21 6.00 -7.43 2.01
CA ASN A 21 5.34 -6.40 1.21
C ASN A 21 6.32 -5.70 0.26
N TYR A 22 7.55 -5.44 0.71
CA TYR A 22 8.61 -4.94 -0.13
C TYR A 22 8.94 -5.94 -1.24
N ASP A 23 9.16 -7.21 -0.89
CA ASP A 23 9.47 -8.27 -1.85
C ASP A 23 8.38 -8.41 -2.93
N ALA A 24 7.10 -8.32 -2.53
CA ALA A 24 5.98 -8.39 -3.44
C ALA A 24 5.92 -7.20 -4.41
N LEU A 25 6.30 -5.99 -3.95
CA LEU A 25 6.35 -4.81 -4.81
C LEU A 25 7.55 -4.89 -5.76
N CYS A 26 8.72 -5.31 -5.28
CA CYS A 26 9.90 -5.54 -6.13
C CYS A 26 9.66 -6.60 -7.20
N ALA A 27 8.97 -7.70 -6.86
CA ALA A 27 8.62 -8.74 -7.83
C ALA A 27 7.68 -8.25 -8.95
N LEU A 28 6.96 -7.15 -8.71
CA LEU A 28 6.10 -6.47 -9.68
C LEU A 28 6.84 -5.38 -10.47
N GLY A 29 8.14 -5.21 -10.24
CA GLY A 29 8.99 -4.25 -10.95
C GLY A 29 9.03 -2.85 -10.33
N TYR A 30 8.53 -2.67 -9.11
CA TYR A 30 8.64 -1.40 -8.38
C TYR A 30 9.97 -1.32 -7.62
N ASP A 31 10.49 -0.11 -7.43
CA ASP A 31 11.81 0.09 -6.82
C ASP A 31 11.87 1.25 -5.81
N GLU A 32 13.10 1.54 -5.37
CA GLU A 32 13.43 2.64 -4.50
C GLU A 32 13.00 3.99 -5.12
N GLY A 33 12.07 4.67 -4.45
CA GLY A 33 11.51 5.94 -4.92
C GLY A 33 10.07 5.83 -5.41
N ASP A 34 9.53 4.62 -5.57
CA ASP A 34 8.11 4.43 -5.76
C ASP A 34 7.33 4.62 -4.46
N ALA A 35 6.14 5.20 -4.59
CA ALA A 35 5.29 5.51 -3.46
C ALA A 35 3.85 5.09 -3.73
N PHE A 36 3.21 4.55 -2.70
CA PHE A 36 1.90 3.93 -2.83
C PHE A 36 0.89 4.51 -1.86
N VAL A 37 -0.39 4.39 -2.22
CA VAL A 37 -1.52 4.74 -1.37
C VAL A 37 -2.59 3.65 -1.40
N THR A 38 -3.31 3.49 -0.30
CA THR A 38 -4.58 2.74 -0.34
C THR A 38 -5.66 3.57 -1.00
N PHE A 39 -6.74 2.94 -1.47
CA PHE A 39 -7.87 3.68 -2.05
C PHE A 39 -8.43 4.76 -1.09
N LYS A 40 -8.56 4.42 0.21
CA LYS A 40 -9.04 5.35 1.23
C LYS A 40 -8.10 6.53 1.49
N GLN A 41 -6.81 6.34 1.25
CA GLN A 41 -5.81 7.41 1.32
C GLN A 41 -5.86 8.27 0.04
N ALA A 42 -5.98 7.65 -1.12
CA ALA A 42 -6.04 8.33 -2.42
C ALA A 42 -7.16 9.37 -2.48
N ILE A 43 -8.38 9.03 -2.04
CA ILE A 43 -9.54 9.95 -2.03
C ILE A 43 -9.43 11.10 -1.02
N LYS A 44 -8.39 11.10 -0.17
CA LYS A 44 -8.09 12.19 0.77
C LYS A 44 -7.00 13.11 0.26
N LEU A 45 -6.37 12.77 -0.87
CA LEU A 45 -5.42 13.66 -1.53
C LEU A 45 -6.18 14.84 -2.16
N ASP A 46 -5.60 16.02 -2.05
CA ASP A 46 -6.24 17.24 -2.54
C ASP A 46 -6.51 17.17 -4.04
N GLY A 47 -7.75 17.49 -4.46
CA GLY A 47 -8.19 17.41 -5.85
C GLY A 47 -8.42 16.01 -6.41
N ILE A 48 -8.46 14.95 -5.58
CA ILE A 48 -8.78 13.58 -6.00
C ILE A 48 -10.14 13.16 -5.42
N SER A 49 -11.09 12.87 -6.30
CA SER A 49 -12.38 12.27 -5.95
C SER A 49 -12.43 10.78 -6.28
N GLY A 50 -13.27 10.02 -5.58
CA GLY A 50 -13.47 8.59 -5.89
C GLY A 50 -13.97 8.33 -7.31
N LYS A 51 -14.69 9.28 -7.93
CA LYS A 51 -15.16 9.19 -9.32
C LYS A 51 -13.99 9.17 -10.31
N GLN A 52 -12.97 9.99 -10.07
CA GLN A 52 -11.77 10.08 -10.92
C GLN A 52 -10.89 8.82 -10.85
N LEU A 53 -10.96 8.09 -9.74
CA LEU A 53 -10.26 6.82 -9.55
C LEU A 53 -11.01 5.63 -10.15
N LYS A 54 -12.18 5.82 -10.78
CA LYS A 54 -12.90 4.70 -11.41
C LYS A 54 -12.00 4.02 -12.46
N GLY A 55 -11.91 2.70 -12.36
CA GLY A 55 -11.12 1.86 -13.27
C GLY A 55 -9.61 1.92 -13.06
N ILE A 56 -9.10 2.64 -12.05
CA ILE A 56 -7.67 2.61 -11.71
C ILE A 56 -7.25 1.18 -11.33
N LYS A 57 -6.11 0.75 -11.86
CA LYS A 57 -5.57 -0.59 -11.58
C LYS A 57 -4.80 -0.56 -10.28
N LYS A 58 -5.01 -1.57 -9.43
CA LYS A 58 -4.18 -1.74 -8.23
C LYS A 58 -2.75 -2.09 -8.66
N ALA A 59 -1.77 -1.55 -7.95
CA ALA A 59 -0.38 -1.93 -8.08
C ALA A 59 -0.16 -3.33 -7.49
N ALA A 60 -0.55 -3.51 -6.23
CA ALA A 60 -0.39 -4.78 -5.52
C ALA A 60 -1.50 -5.01 -4.49
N THR A 61 -1.58 -6.25 -4.01
CA THR A 61 -2.31 -6.60 -2.77
C THR A 61 -1.28 -6.96 -1.72
N LEU A 62 -1.23 -6.16 -0.66
CA LEU A 62 -0.29 -6.28 0.46
C LEU A 62 -1.00 -6.88 1.67
N VAL A 63 -0.21 -7.25 2.67
CA VAL A 63 -0.70 -7.83 3.92
C VAL A 63 -0.23 -7.03 5.13
N ARG A 64 -1.12 -6.87 6.11
CA ARG A 64 -0.75 -6.47 7.47
C ARG A 64 -1.38 -7.42 8.46
N PHE A 65 -0.83 -7.54 9.65
CA PHE A 65 -1.40 -8.35 10.69
C PHE A 65 -2.22 -7.50 11.66
N SER A 66 -3.38 -8.02 12.09
CA SER A 66 -4.21 -7.35 13.09
C SER A 66 -3.46 -7.26 14.42
N LYS A 67 -3.62 -6.15 15.14
CA LYS A 67 -3.05 -5.98 16.48
C LYS A 67 -3.94 -6.58 17.58
N THR A 68 -5.20 -6.84 17.27
CA THR A 68 -6.24 -7.21 18.24
C THR A 68 -6.92 -8.54 17.90
N GLU A 69 -7.13 -8.82 16.62
CA GLU A 69 -7.77 -10.06 16.16
C GLU A 69 -6.72 -11.15 15.96
N LYS A 70 -7.01 -12.34 16.47
CA LYS A 70 -6.24 -13.56 16.24
C LYS A 70 -7.08 -14.57 15.48
N GLU A 71 -6.41 -15.45 14.75
CA GLU A 71 -7.00 -16.63 14.13
C GLU A 71 -6.17 -17.86 14.53
N ILE A 72 -6.81 -19.04 14.51
CA ILE A 72 -6.09 -20.30 14.69
C ILE A 72 -5.53 -20.68 13.32
N ASP A 73 -4.23 -20.86 13.27
CA ASP A 73 -3.55 -21.38 12.09
C ASP A 73 -4.02 -22.83 11.83
N PRO A 74 -4.62 -23.13 10.66
CA PRO A 74 -5.18 -24.44 10.39
C PRO A 74 -4.11 -25.53 10.24
N GLU A 75 -2.86 -25.18 9.97
CA GLU A 75 -1.75 -26.12 9.78
C GLU A 75 -1.02 -26.40 11.09
N THR A 76 -0.82 -25.38 11.92
CA THR A 76 -0.05 -25.50 13.16
C THR A 76 -0.90 -25.59 14.42
N GLY A 77 -2.20 -25.29 14.32
CA GLY A 77 -3.13 -25.23 15.45
C GLY A 77 -2.85 -24.09 16.44
N LYS A 78 -1.89 -23.20 16.14
CA LYS A 78 -1.48 -22.11 17.03
C LYS A 78 -2.23 -20.83 16.72
N GLU A 79 -2.45 -20.01 17.75
CA GLU A 79 -2.96 -18.66 17.56
C GLU A 79 -1.92 -17.79 16.83
N ARG A 80 -2.36 -17.12 15.78
CA ARG A 80 -1.58 -16.09 15.08
C ARG A 80 -2.41 -14.82 14.89
N PRO A 81 -1.77 -13.63 14.80
CA PRO A 81 -2.45 -12.42 14.38
C PRO A 81 -3.17 -12.62 13.03
N LYS A 82 -4.41 -12.16 12.92
CA LYS A 82 -5.20 -12.30 11.69
C LYS A 82 -4.58 -11.48 10.54
N PRO A 83 -4.29 -12.08 9.37
CA PRO A 83 -3.82 -11.35 8.20
C PRO A 83 -4.97 -10.53 7.60
N ILE A 84 -4.67 -9.27 7.29
CA ILE A 84 -5.56 -8.31 6.64
C ILE A 84 -4.91 -7.92 5.32
N TYR A 85 -5.52 -8.36 4.24
CA TYR A 85 -5.09 -8.01 2.89
C TYR A 85 -5.70 -6.68 2.46
N PHE A 86 -4.91 -5.85 1.80
CA PHE A 86 -5.36 -4.55 1.29
C PHE A 86 -4.70 -4.22 -0.04
N SER A 87 -5.42 -3.50 -0.89
CA SER A 87 -4.88 -3.07 -2.18
C SER A 87 -4.22 -1.71 -2.07
N VAL A 88 -3.10 -1.56 -2.76
CA VAL A 88 -2.38 -0.30 -2.93
C VAL A 88 -2.32 0.09 -4.40
N PHE A 89 -2.15 1.38 -4.64
CA PHE A 89 -2.13 2.03 -5.95
C PHE A 89 -0.89 2.91 -6.02
N ASP A 90 -0.24 2.95 -7.19
CA ASP A 90 0.88 3.86 -7.42
C ASP A 90 0.40 5.32 -7.29
N VAL A 91 1.11 6.11 -6.51
CA VAL A 91 0.77 7.52 -6.31
C VAL A 91 0.85 8.30 -7.63
N LYS A 92 1.75 7.94 -8.55
CA LYS A 92 1.90 8.61 -9.86
C LYS A 92 0.62 8.44 -10.68
N ASP A 93 0.10 7.22 -10.75
CA ASP A 93 -1.16 6.91 -11.43
C ASP A 93 -2.36 7.60 -10.78
N VAL A 94 -2.38 7.68 -9.44
CA VAL A 94 -3.44 8.37 -8.70
C VAL A 94 -3.40 9.87 -8.99
N LEU A 95 -2.23 10.51 -8.88
CA LEU A 95 -2.07 11.94 -9.10
C LEU A 95 -2.34 12.36 -10.54
N ALA A 96 -2.07 11.48 -11.51
CA ALA A 96 -2.45 11.69 -12.91
C ALA A 96 -3.97 11.84 -13.10
N ARG A 97 -4.80 11.37 -12.15
CA ARG A 97 -6.27 11.53 -12.17
C ARG A 97 -6.76 12.87 -11.62
N ARG A 98 -5.90 13.72 -11.06
CA ARG A 98 -6.29 15.00 -10.41
C ARG A 98 -6.96 16.00 -11.37
N ALA A 99 -6.61 15.95 -12.65
CA ALA A 99 -7.09 16.88 -13.67
C ALA A 99 -8.00 16.22 -14.73
N ALA A 100 -8.33 14.93 -14.55
CA ALA A 100 -9.20 14.18 -15.45
C ALA A 100 -10.68 14.27 -15.02
#